data_AF-A0AAJ0BXN9-F1
#
_entry.id   AF-A0AAJ0BXN9-F1
#
_cell.length_a   1.000
_cell.length_b   1.000
_cell.length_c   1.000
_cell.angle_alpha   90.00
_cell.angle_beta   90.00
_cell.angle_gamma   90.00
#
_symmetry.space_group_name_H-M   'P 1'
#
loop_
_entity.id
_entity.type
_entity.pdbx_description
1 polymer ?
#
loop_
_entity_poly.entity_id
_entity_poly.type
_entity_poly.pdbx_seq_one_letter_code
_entity_poly.pdbx_strand_id
1 'polypeptide(L)'
;MCELRFYRCSCGTRWTAHKKLSSCDSPEPAVRCPESLCMYVGSPRKPQKGECELCRKLREALESMDDDRGDGEGKGESTGGTS
;
A
#
# COMPACT_ATOMS: atom_id res chain seq x y z
N MET A 1 -1.21 -12.07 -18.98
CA MET A 1 0.01 -12.54 -18.29
C MET A 1 0.23 -11.75 -17.01
N CYS A 2 0.70 -12.40 -15.94
CA CYS A 2 0.90 -11.77 -14.62
C CYS A 2 2.39 -11.80 -14.23
N GLU A 3 2.84 -10.84 -13.43
CA GLU A 3 4.17 -10.84 -12.82
C GLU A 3 4.11 -11.28 -11.35
N LEU A 4 5.07 -12.11 -10.92
CA LEU A 4 5.25 -12.47 -9.51
C LEU A 4 6.31 -11.57 -8.87
N ARG A 5 5.94 -10.89 -7.78
CA ARG A 5 6.84 -10.00 -7.02
C ARG A 5 7.08 -10.52 -5.61
N PHE A 6 8.30 -10.32 -5.12
CA PHE A 6 8.73 -10.71 -3.78
C PHE A 6 8.73 -9.51 -2.84
N TYR A 7 8.08 -9.65 -1.68
CA TYR A 7 7.95 -8.60 -0.68
C TYR A 7 8.49 -9.02 0.69
N ARG A 8 9.00 -8.03 1.43
CA ARG A 8 9.40 -8.13 2.83
C ARG A 8 8.82 -6.98 3.62
N CYS A 9 8.13 -7.31 4.72
CA CYS A 9 7.65 -6.33 5.70
C CYS A 9 8.74 -5.93 6.69
N SER A 10 8.56 -4.73 7.27
CA SER A 10 9.35 -4.24 8.41
C SER A 10 9.27 -5.17 9.62
N CYS A 11 8.14 -5.87 9.83
CA CYS A 11 7.99 -6.87 10.89
C CYS A 11 8.72 -8.20 10.61
N GLY A 12 9.36 -8.35 9.44
CA GLY A 12 10.10 -9.54 9.05
C GLY A 12 9.33 -10.54 8.17
N THR A 13 8.00 -10.42 8.07
CA THR A 13 7.18 -11.28 7.21
C THR A 13 7.60 -11.17 5.74
N ARG A 14 7.61 -12.29 5.02
CA ARG A 14 7.96 -12.39 3.59
C ARG A 14 6.83 -13.08 2.82
N TRP A 15 6.49 -12.56 1.65
CA TRP A 15 5.46 -13.16 0.79
C TRP A 15 5.69 -12.79 -0.68
N THR A 16 4.93 -13.44 -1.55
CA THR A 16 4.86 -13.11 -2.97
C THR A 16 3.47 -12.61 -3.34
N ALA A 17 3.38 -11.73 -4.33
CA ALA A 17 2.11 -11.27 -4.87
C ALA A 17 2.13 -11.26 -6.39
N HIS A 18 1.00 -11.65 -6.98
CA HIS A 18 0.77 -11.53 -8.42
C HIS A 18 0.30 -10.11 -8.75
N LYS A 19 0.93 -9.48 -9.73
CA LYS A 19 0.46 -8.23 -10.32
C LYS A 19 0.13 -8.48 -11.79
N LYS A 20 -1.04 -8.01 -12.21
CA LYS A 20 -1.48 -8.14 -13.60
C LYS A 20 -0.66 -7.19 -14.48
N LEU A 21 -0.09 -7.69 -15.57
CA LEU A 21 0.60 -6.82 -16.53
C LEU A 21 -0.43 -5.96 -17.27
N SER A 22 -0.02 -4.76 -17.68
CA SER A 22 -0.87 -3.86 -18.48
C SER A 22 -1.31 -4.48 -19.82
N SER A 23 -0.56 -5.47 -20.32
CA SER A 23 -0.87 -6.27 -21.51
C SER A 23 -1.91 -7.39 -21.27
N CYS A 24 -2.42 -7.51 -20.05
CA CYS A 24 -3.36 -8.57 -19.69
C CYS A 24 -4.80 -8.12 -19.96
N ASP A 25 -5.24 -8.28 -21.20
CA ASP A 25 -6.61 -8.06 -21.66
C ASP A 25 -7.52 -9.21 -21.20
N SER A 26 -7.86 -9.25 -19.91
CA SER A 26 -8.86 -10.20 -19.42
C SER A 26 -9.82 -9.46 -18.50
N PRO A 27 -11.13 -9.49 -18.76
CA PRO A 27 -12.11 -8.73 -17.99
C PRO A 27 -12.34 -9.29 -16.58
N GLU A 28 -11.85 -10.49 -16.28
CA GLU A 28 -12.07 -11.12 -14.98
C GLU A 28 -10.96 -10.81 -13.95
N PRO A 29 -11.31 -10.25 -12.77
CA PRO A 29 -10.35 -9.91 -11.72
C PRO A 29 -9.92 -11.13 -10.88
N ALA A 30 -10.61 -12.27 -10.98
CA ALA A 30 -10.47 -13.40 -10.05
C ALA A 30 -9.54 -14.52 -10.54
N VAL A 31 -9.23 -14.60 -11.84
CA VAL A 31 -8.38 -15.67 -12.36
C VAL A 31 -6.92 -15.32 -12.10
N ARG A 32 -6.37 -15.79 -10.99
CA ARG A 32 -4.92 -15.82 -10.77
C ARG A 32 -4.31 -16.58 -11.95
N CYS A 33 -3.35 -15.96 -12.65
CA CYS A 33 -2.58 -16.68 -13.66
C CYS A 33 -1.98 -17.94 -12.99
N PRO A 34 -2.08 -19.12 -13.61
CA PRO A 34 -1.38 -20.30 -13.08
C PRO A 34 0.12 -20.00 -13.01
N GLU A 35 0.82 -20.54 -12.01
CA GLU A 35 2.23 -20.21 -11.75
C GLU A 35 3.13 -20.50 -12.95
N SER A 36 2.79 -21.49 -13.77
CA SER A 36 3.48 -21.82 -15.02
C SER A 36 3.43 -20.71 -16.08
N LEU A 37 2.48 -19.79 -15.98
CA LEU A 37 2.27 -18.65 -16.89
C LEU A 37 2.65 -17.30 -16.26
N CYS A 38 3.18 -17.31 -15.03
CA CYS A 38 3.68 -16.11 -14.36
C CYS A 38 5.13 -15.83 -14.77
N MET A 39 5.43 -14.56 -15.06
CA MET A 39 6.80 -14.11 -15.25
C MET A 39 7.36 -13.60 -13.93
N TYR A 40 8.53 -14.09 -13.51
CA TYR A 40 9.21 -13.59 -12.33
C TYR A 40 9.86 -12.24 -12.66
N VAL A 41 9.52 -11.19 -11.90
CA VAL A 41 10.10 -9.85 -12.10
C VAL A 41 10.94 -9.49 -10.88
N GLY A 42 12.23 -9.20 -11.13
CA GLY A 42 13.21 -8.83 -10.10
C GLY A 42 13.98 -10.02 -9.53
N SER A 43 14.72 -9.79 -8.43
CA SER A 43 15.53 -10.81 -7.76
C SER A 43 14.88 -11.30 -6.46
N PRO A 44 14.61 -12.60 -6.29
CA PRO A 44 14.06 -13.14 -5.04
C PRO A 44 14.99 -12.94 -3.84
N ARG A 45 16.30 -12.76 -4.08
CA ARG A 45 17.29 -12.48 -3.03
C ARG A 45 17.19 -11.05 -2.49
N LYS A 46 16.55 -10.14 -3.22
CA LYS A 46 16.37 -8.72 -2.87
C LYS A 46 14.89 -8.34 -2.94
N PRO A 47 14.05 -8.85 -2.01
CA PRO A 47 12.62 -8.54 -1.99
C PRO A 47 12.36 -7.04 -1.79
N GLN A 48 11.27 -6.54 -2.38
CA GLN A 48 10.84 -5.16 -2.21
C GLN A 48 10.24 -4.94 -0.81
N LYS A 49 10.31 -3.72 -0.30
CA LYS A 49 9.66 -3.36 0.96
C LYS A 49 8.16 -3.19 0.73
N GLY A 50 7.33 -3.89 1.49
CA GLY A 50 5.85 -3.80 1.44
C GLY A 50 5.25 -4.15 2.79
N GLU A 51 3.98 -3.85 3.02
CA GLU A 51 3.30 -4.13 4.29
C GLU A 51 2.53 -5.44 4.23
N CYS A 52 2.65 -6.30 5.24
CA CYS A 52 1.78 -7.48 5.36
C CYS A 52 0.38 -7.02 5.79
N GLU A 53 -0.62 -7.87 5.58
CA GLU A 53 -2.02 -7.51 5.88
C GLU A 53 -2.21 -7.02 7.33
N LEU A 54 -1.54 -7.65 8.29
CA LEU A 54 -1.61 -7.24 9.70
C LEU A 54 -1.01 -5.84 9.93
N CYS A 55 0.20 -5.59 9.42
CA CYS A 55 0.85 -4.28 9.56
C CYS A 55 0.09 -3.19 8.82
N ARG A 56 -0.46 -3.51 7.64
CA ARG A 56 -1.31 -2.60 6.86
C ARG A 56 -2.55 -2.23 7.65
N LYS A 57 -3.31 -3.23 8.13
CA LYS A 57 -4.52 -3.02 8.96
C LYS A 57 -4.21 -2.21 10.21
N LEU A 58 -3.09 -2.47 10.88
CA LEU A 58 -2.68 -1.73 12.07
C LEU A 58 -2.38 -0.26 11.74
N ARG A 59 -1.64 0.01 10.67
CA ARG A 59 -1.37 1.38 10.20
C ARG A 59 -2.67 2.09 9.84
N GLU A 60 -3.51 1.47 9.02
CA GLU A 60 -4.81 2.01 8.60
C GLU A 60 -5.70 2.34 9.81
N ALA A 61 -5.70 1.48 10.84
CA ALA A 61 -6.44 1.71 12.08
C ALA A 61 -5.87 2.89 12.91
N LEU A 62 -4.54 3.03 12.98
CA LEU A 62 -3.90 4.14 13.68
C LEU A 62 -4.14 5.49 12.97
N GLU A 63 -4.09 5.51 11.64
CA GLU A 63 -4.39 6.71 10.83
C GLU A 63 -5.86 7.12 10.96
N SER A 64 -6.78 6.15 11.01
CA SER A 64 -8.22 6.44 11.18
C SER A 64 -8.58 6.98 12.57
N MET A 65 -7.77 6.72 13.59
CA MET A 65 -7.97 7.26 14.95
C MET A 65 -7.41 8.67 15.12
N ASP A 66 -6.50 9.11 14.25
CA ASP A 66 -5.89 10.45 14.29
C ASP A 66 -6.81 11.52 13.66
N ASP A 67 -7.67 11.13 12.70
CA ASP A 67 -8.59 12.02 11.97
C ASP A 67 -9.80 12.51 12.80
N ASP A 68 -10.16 11.84 13.90
CA ASP A 68 -11.32 12.19 14.75
C ASP A 68 -11.02 13.33 15.76
N ARG A 69 -9.78 13.83 15.81
CA ARG A 69 -9.31 14.73 16.89
C ARG A 69 -9.03 16.17 16.46
N GLY A 70 -9.71 16.65 15.40
CA GLY A 70 -9.33 17.89 14.72
C GLY A 70 -10.42 18.91 14.35
N ASP A 71 -11.69 18.76 14.75
CA ASP A 71 -12.68 19.84 14.58
C ASP A 71 -12.97 20.51 15.92
N GLY A 72 -12.07 21.41 16.30
CA GLY A 72 -12.13 22.14 17.56
C GLY A 72 -11.18 23.31 17.54
N GLU A 73 -11.76 24.48 17.27
CA GLU A 73 -11.34 25.76 17.85
C GLU A 73 -10.21 26.56 17.15
N GLY A 74 -10.62 27.70 16.59
CA GLY A 74 -9.93 28.97 16.85
C GLY A 74 -9.13 29.58 15.71
N LYS A 75 -9.61 30.72 15.20
CA LYS A 75 -8.75 31.91 15.12
C LYS A 75 -9.56 33.20 15.03
N GLY A 76 -9.55 33.95 16.13
CA GLY A 76 -9.82 35.38 16.12
C GLY A 76 -8.78 36.10 15.26
N GLU A 77 -9.26 36.96 14.38
CA GLU A 77 -8.42 37.81 13.54
C GLU A 77 -8.08 39.10 14.31
N SER A 78 -6.79 39.28 14.56
CA SER A 78 -6.15 40.51 15.03
C SER A 78 -5.56 41.23 13.83
N THR A 79 -5.85 42.52 13.65
CA THR A 79 -4.87 43.44 13.03
C THR A 79 -4.97 44.82 13.65
N GLY A 80 -4.08 45.10 14.61
CA GLY A 80 -3.68 46.47 14.93
C GLY A 80 -2.73 46.96 13.85
N GLY A 81 -3.13 48.03 13.15
CA GLY A 81 -2.32 48.73 12.16
C GLY A 81 -1.75 50.00 12.76
N THR A 82 -0.44 50.04 12.87
CA THR A 82 0.39 51.19 13.23
C THR A 82 0.31 52.30 12.19
N SER A 83 0.33 53.57 12.62
CA SER A 83 0.82 54.69 11.82
C SER A 83 1.47 55.71 12.74
#